data_AF-A0A1S0TKY6-F1
#
_entry.id   AF-A0A1S0TKY6-F1
#
_cell.length_a   1.000
_cell.length_b   1.000
_cell.length_c   1.000
_cell.angle_alpha   90.00
_cell.angle_beta   90.00
_cell.angle_gamma   90.00
#
_symmetry.space_group_name_H-M   'P 1'
#
loop_
_entity.id
_entity.type
_entity.pdbx_description
1 polymer ?
#
loop_
_entity_poly.entity_id
_entity_poly.type
_entity_poly.pdbx_seq_one_letter_code
_entity_poly.pdbx_strand_id
1 'polypeptide(L)'
;MLRIYLSATVLLTVECAGLTKISTNITAWLASPRDSPMIILQANQMIPVTIDCQQNGKAYKEGETWFTGHLLYKCMKFGAYTIIGCRTRNGRSMIIGETYIDDYIAHQCFEDNSKIYYREFPCDIPEQPLCGSLKQES
;
A
#
# COMPACT_ATOMS: atom_id res chain seq x y z
N MET A 1 36.87 15.52 -48.26
CA MET A 1 36.72 16.16 -46.94
C MET A 1 35.86 15.23 -46.08
N LEU A 2 36.50 14.27 -45.42
CA LEU A 2 35.88 13.13 -44.73
C LEU A 2 36.01 13.37 -43.22
N ARG A 3 34.89 13.54 -42.51
CA ARG A 3 34.85 13.64 -41.04
C ARG A 3 34.16 12.40 -40.48
N ILE A 4 34.98 11.47 -40.00
CA ILE A 4 34.57 10.26 -39.29
C ILE A 4 34.44 10.64 -37.81
N TYR A 5 33.23 10.57 -37.25
CA TYR A 5 33.00 10.68 -35.81
C TYR A 5 33.00 9.26 -35.20
N LEU A 6 34.14 8.88 -34.62
CA LEU A 6 34.30 7.68 -33.81
C LEU A 6 33.97 8.03 -32.35
N SER A 7 32.79 7.66 -31.87
CA SER A 7 32.50 7.67 -30.43
C SER A 7 33.10 6.41 -29.80
N ALA A 8 34.22 6.58 -29.11
CA ALA A 8 34.97 5.52 -28.46
C ALA A 8 34.20 4.92 -27.28
N THR A 9 33.93 3.62 -27.34
CA THR A 9 33.48 2.81 -26.20
C THR A 9 34.68 2.54 -25.29
N VAL A 10 34.64 3.07 -24.07
CA VAL A 10 35.64 2.79 -23.04
C VAL A 10 35.34 1.42 -22.42
N LEU A 11 36.03 0.37 -22.89
CA LEU A 11 36.17 -0.88 -22.14
C LEU A 11 37.29 -0.70 -21.11
N LEU A 12 36.95 -0.73 -19.83
CA LEU A 12 37.93 -0.93 -18.76
C LEU A 12 38.05 -2.43 -18.50
N THR A 13 39.01 -3.07 -19.17
CA THR A 13 39.55 -4.38 -18.81
C THR A 13 40.57 -4.20 -17.70
N VAL A 14 40.28 -4.68 -16.50
CA VAL A 14 41.30 -4.84 -15.45
C VAL A 14 41.85 -6.26 -15.58
N GLU A 15 43.05 -6.38 -16.13
CA GLU A 15 43.86 -7.59 -16.04
C GLU A 15 44.63 -7.58 -14.72
N CYS A 16 44.43 -8.60 -13.88
CA CYS A 16 45.37 -8.96 -12.83
C CYS A 16 46.00 -10.31 -13.17
N ALA A 17 47.28 -10.27 -13.51
CA ALA A 17 48.10 -11.44 -13.79
C ALA A 17 48.49 -12.19 -12.50
N GLY A 18 48.34 -13.52 -12.54
CA GLY A 18 49.44 -14.43 -12.19
C GLY A 18 49.63 -14.92 -10.74
N LEU A 19 48.97 -16.04 -10.44
CA LEU A 19 49.50 -17.28 -9.83
C LEU A 19 50.74 -17.23 -8.90
N THR A 20 50.52 -17.58 -7.63
CA THR A 20 51.45 -18.46 -6.87
C THR A 20 50.66 -19.62 -6.27
N LYS A 21 51.00 -20.84 -6.72
CA LYS A 21 50.53 -22.08 -6.09
C LYS A 21 51.18 -22.24 -4.73
N ILE A 22 50.39 -22.44 -3.69
CA ILE A 22 50.82 -23.13 -2.47
C ILE A 22 49.81 -24.25 -2.20
N SER A 23 50.37 -25.39 -1.84
CA SER A 23 49.80 -26.72 -1.81
C SER A 23 49.12 -27.06 -0.49
N THR A 24 48.41 -28.19 -0.56
CA THR A 24 48.07 -29.15 0.51
C THR A 24 46.94 -28.83 1.50
N ASN A 25 45.89 -29.65 1.36
CA ASN A 25 44.82 -30.01 2.31
C ASN A 25 43.93 -28.90 2.84
N ILE A 26 42.84 -28.63 2.10
CA ILE A 26 41.66 -27.98 2.65
C ILE A 26 40.63 -29.10 2.87
N THR A 27 40.45 -29.48 4.13
CA THR A 27 39.27 -30.19 4.59
C THR A 27 38.05 -29.45 4.08
N ALA A 28 37.25 -30.12 3.26
CA ALA A 28 35.96 -29.63 2.82
C ALA A 28 35.10 -29.37 4.06
N TRP A 29 34.93 -28.11 4.43
CA TRP A 29 33.88 -27.72 5.36
C TRP A 29 32.56 -27.95 4.63
N LEU A 30 31.91 -29.05 4.97
CA LEU A 30 30.48 -29.22 4.77
C LEU A 30 29.81 -28.07 5.53
N ALA A 31 29.53 -26.97 4.85
CA ALA A 31 28.56 -26.01 5.34
C ALA A 31 27.24 -26.78 5.41
N SER A 32 26.82 -27.13 6.63
CA SER A 32 25.47 -27.61 6.90
C SER A 32 24.48 -26.68 6.17
N PRO A 33 23.43 -27.23 5.54
CA PRO A 33 22.32 -26.42 5.10
C PRO A 33 21.87 -25.61 6.32
N ARG A 34 21.78 -24.28 6.19
CA ARG A 34 21.18 -23.45 7.22
C ARG A 34 19.85 -24.10 7.59
N ASP A 35 19.77 -24.56 8.83
CA ASP A 35 18.52 -24.92 9.48
C ASP A 35 17.63 -23.67 9.45
N SER A 36 16.84 -23.53 8.39
CA SER A 36 15.59 -22.80 8.48
C SER A 36 14.83 -23.51 9.60
N PRO A 37 14.48 -22.85 10.71
CA PRO A 37 13.72 -23.52 11.76
C PRO A 37 12.41 -23.97 11.14
N MET A 38 12.25 -25.28 10.99
CA MET A 38 10.96 -25.87 10.66
C MET A 38 10.10 -25.69 11.91
N ILE A 39 9.16 -24.74 11.87
CA ILE A 39 8.16 -24.63 12.93
C ILE A 39 7.29 -25.88 12.82
N ILE A 40 7.53 -26.87 13.69
CA ILE A 40 6.62 -27.99 13.87
C ILE A 40 5.36 -27.42 14.53
N LEU A 41 4.37 -27.07 13.71
CA LEU A 41 3.03 -26.78 14.19
C LEU A 41 2.49 -28.08 14.80
N GLN A 42 2.52 -28.19 16.13
CA GLN A 42 1.78 -29.23 16.82
C GLN A 42 0.31 -29.07 16.41
N ALA A 43 -0.33 -30.16 15.98
CA ALA A 43 -1.72 -30.17 15.48
C ALA A 43 -2.76 -29.63 16.49
N ASN A 44 -2.35 -29.38 17.75
CA ASN A 44 -3.18 -28.87 18.84
C ASN A 44 -2.86 -27.42 19.26
N GLN A 45 -1.98 -26.71 18.55
CA GLN A 45 -1.72 -25.29 18.83
C GLN A 45 -1.84 -24.45 17.54
N MET A 46 -3.08 -24.17 17.14
CA MET A 46 -3.37 -23.00 16.30
C MET A 46 -3.12 -21.74 17.14
N ILE A 47 -1.89 -21.24 17.14
CA ILE A 47 -1.66 -19.84 17.53
C ILE A 47 -2.30 -19.01 16.41
N PRO A 48 -3.34 -18.20 16.69
CA PRO A 48 -3.88 -17.33 15.65
C PRO A 48 -2.78 -16.35 15.26
N VAL A 49 -2.22 -16.55 14.06
CA VAL A 49 -1.26 -15.61 13.49
C VAL A 49 -2.03 -14.33 13.18
N THR A 50 -1.93 -13.36 14.10
CA THR A 50 -2.41 -12.01 13.87
C THR A 50 -1.45 -11.33 12.90
N ILE A 51 -1.86 -11.21 11.65
CA ILE A 51 -1.11 -10.46 10.62
C ILE A 51 -1.63 -9.02 10.65
N ASP A 52 -0.73 -8.08 10.91
CA ASP A 52 -1.02 -6.65 10.87
C ASP A 52 -1.17 -6.17 9.41
N CYS A 53 -2.01 -5.16 9.20
CA CYS A 53 -2.11 -4.50 7.91
C CYS A 53 -0.89 -3.59 7.68
N GLN A 54 -0.34 -3.60 6.47
CA GLN A 54 0.77 -2.73 6.10
C GLN A 54 0.31 -1.69 5.08
N GLN A 55 0.46 -0.41 5.40
CA GLN A 55 0.19 0.69 4.48
C GLN A 55 1.24 1.79 4.58
N ASN A 56 1.80 2.22 3.45
CA ASN A 56 2.81 3.27 3.34
C ASN A 56 3.97 3.12 4.35
N GLY A 57 4.41 1.88 4.60
CA GLY A 57 5.49 1.55 5.54
C GLY A 57 5.09 1.56 7.02
N LYS A 58 3.80 1.75 7.34
CA LYS A 58 3.27 1.68 8.70
C LYS A 58 2.39 0.43 8.90
N ALA A 59 2.59 -0.22 10.04
CA ALA A 59 1.77 -1.35 10.49
C ALA A 59 0.56 -0.87 11.29
N TYR A 60 -0.58 -1.52 11.06
CA TYR A 60 -1.84 -1.29 11.75
C TYR A 60 -2.37 -2.62 12.29
N LYS A 61 -2.73 -2.64 13.57
CA LYS A 61 -3.31 -3.81 14.23
C LYS A 61 -4.76 -4.02 13.82
N GLU A 62 -5.26 -5.25 13.96
CA GLU A 62 -6.68 -5.56 13.74
C GLU A 62 -7.57 -4.57 14.52
N GLY A 63 -8.55 -3.99 13.82
CA GLY A 63 -9.48 -3.02 14.37
C GLY A 63 -9.01 -1.57 14.30
N GLU A 64 -7.71 -1.30 14.14
CA GLU A 64 -7.21 0.05 13.94
C GLU A 64 -7.70 0.65 12.63
N THR A 65 -7.84 1.98 12.63
CA THR A 65 -8.31 2.74 11.48
C THR A 65 -7.32 3.81 11.07
N TRP A 66 -7.32 4.15 9.79
CA TRP A 66 -6.49 5.23 9.26
C TRP A 66 -7.12 5.83 8.02
N PHE A 67 -6.75 7.09 7.76
CA PHE A 67 -7.12 7.76 6.53
C PHE A 67 -6.03 7.63 5.48
N THR A 68 -6.44 7.33 4.25
CA THR A 68 -5.62 7.57 3.06
C THR A 68 -6.44 8.47 2.13
N GLY A 69 -5.95 9.70 1.88
CA GLY A 69 -6.75 10.72 1.21
C GLY A 69 -8.03 11.03 1.99
N HIS A 70 -9.18 10.79 1.35
CA HIS A 70 -10.51 10.97 1.94
C HIS A 70 -11.14 9.69 2.49
N LEU A 71 -10.54 8.51 2.28
CA LEU A 71 -11.15 7.24 2.65
C LEU A 71 -10.65 6.76 4.01
N LEU A 72 -11.57 6.26 4.84
CA LEU A 72 -11.30 5.67 6.16
C LEU A 72 -11.19 4.16 6.03
N TYR A 73 -9.98 3.65 6.27
CA TYR A 73 -9.69 2.22 6.26
C TYR A 73 -9.78 1.66 7.67
N LYS A 74 -10.12 0.37 7.76
CA LYS A 74 -10.05 -0.44 8.97
C LYS A 74 -9.25 -1.70 8.70
N CYS A 75 -8.29 -1.99 9.57
CA CYS A 75 -7.55 -3.25 9.50
C CYS A 75 -8.44 -4.39 9.97
N MET A 76 -8.48 -5.45 9.19
CA MET A 76 -9.21 -6.67 9.45
C MET A 76 -8.23 -7.81 9.76
N LYS A 77 -8.77 -8.99 10.04
CA LYS A 77 -7.97 -10.19 10.27
C LYS A 77 -7.10 -10.52 9.06
N PHE A 78 -5.98 -11.18 9.34
CA PHE A 78 -5.05 -11.70 8.34
C PHE A 78 -4.46 -10.61 7.42
N GLY A 79 -4.30 -9.37 7.93
CA GLY A 79 -3.71 -8.26 7.20
C GLY A 79 -4.58 -7.68 6.08
N ALA A 80 -5.82 -8.16 5.92
CA ALA A 80 -6.79 -7.58 5.02
C ALA A 80 -7.31 -6.25 5.58
N TYR A 81 -7.76 -5.34 4.72
CA TYR A 81 -8.39 -4.10 5.15
C TYR A 81 -9.65 -3.81 4.34
N THR A 82 -10.54 -3.01 4.92
CA THR A 82 -11.76 -2.56 4.26
C THR A 82 -11.95 -1.06 4.45
N ILE A 83 -12.68 -0.42 3.54
CA ILE A 83 -13.07 0.99 3.66
C ILE A 83 -14.39 1.02 4.44
N ILE A 84 -14.44 1.80 5.51
CA ILE A 84 -15.60 1.90 6.41
C ILE A 84 -16.25 3.29 6.42
N GLY A 85 -15.73 4.22 5.63
CA GLY A 85 -16.25 5.58 5.57
C GLY A 85 -15.30 6.54 4.84
N CYS A 86 -15.59 7.83 4.97
CA CYS A 86 -14.82 8.91 4.38
C CYS A 86 -14.53 10.02 5.40
N ARG A 87 -13.79 11.05 4.97
CA ARG A 87 -13.72 12.34 5.62
C ARG A 87 -13.82 13.48 4.62
N THR A 88 -14.44 14.58 5.04
CA THR A 88 -14.39 15.84 4.33
C THR A 88 -12.97 16.44 4.33
N ARG A 89 -12.73 17.46 3.50
CA ARG A 89 -11.46 18.22 3.54
C ARG A 89 -11.17 18.84 4.91
N ASN A 90 -12.20 19.30 5.62
CA ASN A 90 -12.06 19.86 6.97
C ASN A 90 -11.92 18.77 8.07
N GLY A 91 -11.91 17.48 7.70
CA GLY A 91 -11.61 16.38 8.61
C GLY A 91 -12.82 15.76 9.31
N ARG A 92 -14.05 16.20 9.02
CA ARG A 92 -15.28 15.58 9.52
C ARG A 92 -15.43 14.18 8.93
N SER A 93 -15.49 13.17 9.79
CA SER A 93 -15.77 11.77 9.39
C SER A 93 -17.18 11.62 8.83
N MET A 94 -17.33 10.70 7.88
CA MET A 94 -18.58 10.36 7.22
C MET A 94 -18.75 8.84 7.10
N ILE A 95 -19.97 8.35 7.26
CA ILE A 95 -20.29 6.94 6.96
C ILE A 95 -20.56 6.75 5.46
N ILE A 96 -20.43 5.51 4.97
CA ILE A 96 -20.79 5.19 3.58
C ILE A 96 -22.30 5.39 3.40
N GLY A 97 -22.70 6.03 2.30
CA GLY A 97 -24.07 6.48 2.01
C GLY A 97 -24.38 7.89 2.52
N GLU A 98 -23.50 8.50 3.31
CA GLU A 98 -23.77 9.83 3.88
C GLU A 98 -23.59 10.94 2.85
N THR A 99 -24.59 11.83 2.79
CA THR A 99 -24.48 13.16 2.19
C THR A 99 -24.52 14.22 3.29
N TYR A 100 -23.46 15.03 3.36
CA TYR A 100 -23.33 16.15 4.30
C TYR A 100 -23.20 17.45 3.53
N ILE A 101 -23.86 18.51 3.99
CA ILE A 101 -23.85 19.82 3.31
C ILE A 101 -23.32 20.85 4.28
N ASP A 102 -22.30 21.57 3.85
CA ASP A 102 -21.65 22.65 4.58
C ASP A 102 -21.44 23.83 3.63
N ASP A 103 -22.01 24.99 3.97
CA ASP A 103 -21.89 26.23 3.19
C ASP A 103 -22.02 26.06 1.66
N TYR A 104 -23.19 25.56 1.21
CA TYR A 104 -23.48 25.32 -0.21
C TYR A 104 -22.55 24.32 -0.91
N ILE A 105 -21.73 23.56 -0.18
CA ILE A 105 -20.94 22.45 -0.69
C ILE A 105 -21.54 21.14 -0.20
N ALA A 106 -21.93 20.29 -1.14
CA ALA A 106 -22.32 18.92 -0.86
C ALA A 106 -21.07 18.03 -0.80
N HIS A 107 -20.94 17.26 0.26
CA HIS A 107 -19.96 16.20 0.45
C HIS A 107 -20.68 14.85 0.44
N GLN A 108 -20.19 13.89 -0.33
CA GLN A 108 -20.79 12.57 -0.44
C GLN A 108 -19.75 11.48 -0.27
N CYS A 109 -20.06 10.51 0.60
CA CYS A 109 -19.33 9.25 0.74
C CYS A 109 -20.27 8.15 0.24
N PHE A 110 -20.00 7.56 -0.92
CA PHE A 110 -20.95 6.64 -1.56
C PHE A 110 -20.25 5.41 -2.13
N GLU A 111 -21.02 4.33 -2.27
CA GLU A 111 -20.58 3.10 -2.93
C GLU A 111 -21.10 3.08 -4.36
N ASP A 112 -20.22 2.79 -5.32
CA ASP A 112 -20.58 2.49 -6.69
C ASP A 112 -19.76 1.30 -7.18
N ASN A 113 -20.42 0.29 -7.74
CA ASN A 113 -19.79 -0.95 -8.23
C ASN A 113 -18.81 -1.58 -7.20
N SER A 114 -19.23 -1.67 -5.94
CA SER A 114 -18.44 -2.19 -4.82
C SER A 114 -17.15 -1.44 -4.52
N LYS A 115 -17.06 -0.17 -4.95
CA LYS A 115 -15.97 0.75 -4.63
C LYS A 115 -16.52 1.94 -3.90
N ILE A 116 -15.79 2.39 -2.88
CA ILE A 116 -16.16 3.57 -2.09
C ILE A 116 -15.49 4.80 -2.66
N TYR A 117 -16.28 5.84 -2.89
CA TYR A 117 -15.85 7.12 -3.41
C TYR A 117 -16.21 8.25 -2.46
N TYR A 118 -15.36 9.28 -2.50
CA TYR A 118 -15.65 10.57 -1.92
C TYR A 118 -15.70 11.61 -3.04
N ARG A 119 -16.75 12.44 -3.06
CA ARG A 119 -16.82 13.62 -3.92
C ARG A 119 -17.37 14.82 -3.15
N GLU A 120 -17.00 15.99 -3.62
CA GLU A 120 -17.56 17.26 -3.17
C GLU A 120 -17.85 18.16 -4.36
N PHE A 121 -18.92 18.95 -4.27
CA PHE A 121 -19.32 19.89 -5.33
C PHE A 121 -20.22 20.99 -4.77
N PRO A 122 -20.20 22.21 -5.36
CA PRO A 122 -21.17 23.25 -5.02
C PRO A 122 -22.61 22.86 -5.36
N CYS A 123 -23.57 23.28 -4.55
CA CYS A 123 -25.01 23.09 -4.76
C CYS A 123 -25.78 24.39 -4.44
N ASP A 124 -27.06 24.45 -4.82
CA ASP A 124 -27.93 25.63 -4.67
C ASP A 124 -27.39 26.91 -5.36
N ILE A 125 -26.63 26.73 -6.45
CA ILE A 125 -26.21 27.81 -7.37
C ILE A 125 -26.73 27.51 -8.79
N PRO A 126 -26.84 28.52 -9.68
CA PRO A 126 -27.27 28.30 -11.05
C PRO A 126 -26.44 27.20 -11.73
N GLU A 127 -27.10 26.32 -12.48
CA GLU A 127 -26.52 25.16 -13.18
C GLU A 127 -25.97 24.03 -12.29
N GLN A 128 -26.12 24.10 -10.97
CA GLN A 128 -25.81 23.02 -10.02
C GLN A 128 -27.08 22.40 -9.44
N PRO A 129 -27.01 21.15 -8.94
CA PRO A 129 -28.15 20.53 -8.27
C PRO A 129 -28.52 21.29 -6.99
N LEU A 130 -29.77 21.12 -6.57
CA LEU A 130 -30.22 21.66 -5.29
C LEU A 130 -29.64 20.81 -4.15
N CYS A 131 -29.11 21.46 -3.12
CA CYS A 131 -28.60 20.80 -1.92
C CYS A 131 -29.70 19.92 -1.28
N GLY A 132 -30.95 20.41 -1.29
CA GLY A 132 -32.11 19.71 -0.71
C GLY A 132 -32.45 18.38 -1.37
N SER A 133 -32.21 18.21 -2.67
CA SER A 133 -32.53 16.96 -3.38
C SER A 133 -31.51 15.84 -3.15
N LEU A 134 -30.30 16.17 -2.71
CA LEU A 134 -29.20 15.20 -2.54
C LEU A 134 -29.34 14.31 -1.30
N LYS A 135 -30.25 14.64 -0.38
CA LYS A 135 -30.45 13.89 0.87
C LYS A 135 -31.32 12.64 0.71
N GLN A 136 -31.80 12.35 -0.50
CA GLN A 136 -32.81 11.31 -0.77
C GLN A 136 -32.32 10.12 -1.63
N GLU A 137 -31.11 10.20 -2.20
CA GLU A 137 -30.45 9.07 -2.87
C GLU A 137 -29.45 8.41 -1.91
N SER A 138 -29.92 7.55 -1.01
CA SER A 138 -29.04 6.66 -0.24
C SER A 138 -29.74 5.33 0.03
#